data_AF-A0A660NWE8-F1
#
_entry.id   AF-A0A660NWE8-F1
#
_cell.length_a   1.000
_cell.length_b   1.000
_cell.length_c   1.000
_cell.angle_alpha   90.00
_cell.angle_beta   90.00
_cell.angle_gamma   90.00
#
_symmetry.space_group_name_H-M   'P 1'
#
loop_
_entity.id
_entity.type
_entity.pdbx_description
1 polymer ?
#
loop_
_entity_poly.entity_id
_entity_poly.type
_entity_poly.pdbx_seq_one_letter_code
_entity_poly.pdbx_strand_id
1 'polypeptide(L)'
;MAQEQVQIQEQKQQQVQRLSQQQMLQVKLLEMPLTELEESINAELDDNPALEKGREDGEQFEETNEIESDNDDFDVQQEQQERQDALDTALERMGGDDELPVYDGRQRHDNADYEEIVYGDTTSFIDKLNEQVGERELTERQKTILEYLIGSLDDDGLLRKELDTIADELAIYYGIDCSEKEIADTLKLLQDFDPAGIGARSLQECLLLQIERKVTDGEWERNSSVYNQLKTIFNHYFDAFTKKHWDKIQTALSLSDLQIKALQAEIRKLNPKPGASMGETMGRNVQQITPDFIIETDDNGNVSFYLNHGDLPELHVSQSFNDMLMAYKDNKKGMNRQEKEALLYAKGKVEKAQGFIEAIKQRRNTL
;
A
#
# COMPACT_ATOMS: atom_id res chain seq x y z
N MET A 1 19.57 -73.55 -46.01
CA MET A 1 19.64 -72.67 -44.82
C MET A 1 18.53 -71.65 -44.96
N ALA A 2 17.46 -71.78 -44.18
CA ALA A 2 16.38 -70.79 -44.13
C ALA A 2 16.44 -70.15 -42.73
N GLN A 3 16.76 -68.86 -42.67
CA GLN A 3 16.73 -68.08 -41.43
C GLN A 3 15.34 -67.47 -41.32
N GLU A 4 14.54 -67.96 -40.37
CA GLU A 4 13.28 -67.32 -39.98
C GLU A 4 13.60 -66.04 -39.20
N GLN A 5 13.20 -64.89 -39.76
CA GLN A 5 13.21 -63.63 -39.04
C GLN A 5 11.96 -63.56 -38.16
N VAL A 6 12.16 -63.72 -36.86
CA VAL A 6 11.12 -63.46 -35.86
C VAL A 6 11.06 -61.95 -35.63
N GLN A 7 10.02 -61.30 -36.15
CA GLN A 7 9.69 -59.92 -35.80
C GLN A 7 9.03 -59.90 -34.42
N ILE A 8 9.76 -59.42 -33.42
CA ILE A 8 9.22 -59.13 -32.09
C ILE A 8 8.71 -57.68 -32.13
N GLN A 9 7.39 -57.52 -32.04
CA GLN A 9 6.74 -56.21 -31.99
C GLN A 9 6.49 -55.85 -30.51
N GLU A 10 7.29 -54.94 -29.96
CA GLU A 10 7.06 -54.39 -28.62
C GLU A 10 6.13 -53.16 -28.69
N GLN A 11 4.94 -53.27 -28.10
CA GLN A 11 4.07 -52.12 -27.85
C GLN A 11 4.49 -51.43 -26.55
N LYS A 12 4.97 -50.19 -26.65
CA LYS A 12 5.26 -49.33 -25.50
C LYS A 12 4.06 -48.43 -25.22
N GLN A 13 3.35 -48.69 -24.12
CA GLN A 13 2.24 -47.85 -23.66
C GLN A 13 2.82 -46.66 -22.88
N GLN A 14 2.81 -45.45 -23.45
CA GLN A 14 3.18 -44.22 -22.73
C GLN A 14 1.94 -43.62 -22.07
N GLN A 15 1.88 -43.71 -20.74
CA GLN A 15 0.84 -43.08 -19.94
C GLN A 15 1.21 -41.60 -19.76
N VAL A 16 0.66 -40.72 -20.59
CA VAL A 16 0.78 -39.27 -20.41
C VAL A 16 -0.27 -38.86 -19.38
N GLN A 17 0.14 -38.62 -18.14
CA GLN A 17 -0.73 -38.00 -17.15
C GLN A 17 -0.94 -36.54 -17.55
N ARG A 18 -2.09 -36.23 -18.14
CA ARG A 18 -2.55 -34.84 -18.29
C ARG A 18 -3.14 -34.44 -16.95
N LEU A 19 -2.53 -33.49 -16.26
CA LEU A 19 -3.15 -32.88 -15.07
C LEU A 19 -4.53 -32.35 -15.48
N SER A 20 -5.54 -32.58 -14.62
CA SER A 20 -6.85 -31.98 -14.83
C SER A 20 -6.76 -30.46 -14.67
N GLN A 21 -7.68 -29.72 -15.29
CA GLN A 21 -7.74 -28.26 -15.15
C GLN A 21 -7.86 -27.83 -13.68
N GLN A 22 -8.53 -28.63 -12.85
CA GLN A 22 -8.64 -28.42 -11.41
C GLN A 22 -7.29 -28.60 -10.69
N GLN A 23 -6.50 -29.62 -11.04
CA GLN A 23 -5.18 -29.83 -10.45
C GLN A 23 -4.21 -28.69 -10.79
N MET A 24 -4.27 -28.17 -12.02
CA MET A 24 -3.47 -27.01 -12.42
C MET A 24 -3.87 -25.75 -11.64
N LEU A 25 -5.18 -25.51 -11.50
CA LEU A 25 -5.71 -24.38 -10.73
C LEU A 25 -5.24 -24.45 -9.27
N GLN A 26 -5.24 -25.64 -8.68
CA GLN A 26 -4.82 -25.84 -7.30
C GLN A 26 -3.33 -25.54 -7.09
N VAL A 27 -2.46 -26.00 -7.99
CA VAL A 27 -1.02 -25.68 -7.95
C VAL A 27 -0.81 -24.16 -8.08
N LYS A 28 -1.55 -23.52 -9.00
CA LYS A 28 -1.48 -22.07 -9.19
C LYS A 28 -1.91 -21.32 -7.91
N LEU A 29 -3.00 -21.74 -7.27
CA LEU A 29 -3.49 -21.15 -6.01
C LEU A 29 -2.50 -21.30 -4.86
N LEU A 30 -1.73 -22.39 -4.82
CA LEU A 30 -0.69 -22.64 -3.81
C LEU A 30 0.53 -21.72 -3.97
N GLU A 31 0.88 -21.35 -5.21
CA GLU A 31 2.04 -20.51 -5.51
C GLU A 31 1.76 -19.01 -5.35
N MET A 32 0.49 -18.57 -5.39
CA MET A 32 0.13 -17.14 -5.32
C MET A 32 0.21 -16.58 -3.89
N PRO A 33 0.84 -15.39 -3.70
CA PRO A 33 0.85 -14.68 -2.42
C PRO A 33 -0.57 -14.30 -1.97
N LEU A 34 -0.75 -14.01 -0.68
CA LEU A 34 -2.07 -13.71 -0.10
C LEU A 34 -2.80 -12.55 -0.81
N THR A 35 -2.09 -11.47 -1.16
CA THR A 35 -2.67 -10.32 -1.86
C THR A 35 -3.17 -10.67 -3.27
N GLU A 36 -2.40 -11.45 -4.02
CA GLU A 36 -2.80 -11.91 -5.36
C GLU A 36 -3.95 -12.92 -5.26
N LEU A 37 -4.01 -13.72 -4.18
CA LEU A 37 -5.13 -14.62 -3.93
C LEU A 37 -6.43 -13.84 -3.70
N GLU A 38 -6.42 -12.80 -2.86
CA GLU A 38 -7.58 -11.95 -2.61
C GLU A 38 -8.10 -11.29 -3.89
N GLU A 39 -7.21 -10.74 -4.71
CA GLU A 39 -7.56 -10.21 -6.03
C GLU A 39 -8.16 -11.29 -6.93
N SER A 40 -7.58 -12.50 -6.95
CA SER A 40 -8.10 -13.62 -7.75
C SER A 40 -9.48 -14.09 -7.31
N ILE A 41 -9.75 -14.09 -5.99
CA ILE A 41 -11.04 -14.49 -5.44
C ILE A 41 -12.11 -13.46 -5.78
N ASN A 42 -11.79 -12.17 -5.67
CA ASN A 42 -12.72 -11.11 -6.08
C ASN A 42 -13.01 -11.19 -7.59
N ALA A 43 -12.00 -11.43 -8.43
CA ALA A 43 -12.20 -11.63 -9.87
C ALA A 43 -13.07 -12.87 -10.19
N GLU A 44 -12.87 -13.99 -9.48
CA GLU A 44 -13.69 -15.19 -9.67
C GLU A 44 -15.13 -15.02 -9.15
N LEU A 45 -15.33 -14.21 -8.11
CA LEU A 45 -16.67 -13.83 -7.65
C LEU A 45 -17.42 -12.97 -8.68
N ASP A 46 -16.72 -12.06 -9.36
CA ASP A 46 -17.30 -11.25 -10.45
C ASP A 46 -17.63 -12.11 -11.69
N ASP A 47 -16.78 -13.09 -12.01
CA ASP A 47 -16.94 -13.96 -13.18
C ASP A 47 -17.93 -15.12 -12.97
N ASN A 48 -18.10 -15.59 -11.72
CA ASN A 48 -18.93 -16.74 -11.40
C ASN A 48 -20.14 -16.37 -10.54
N PRO A 49 -21.33 -16.18 -11.16
CA PRO A 49 -22.55 -15.84 -10.42
C PRO A 49 -23.04 -16.95 -9.47
N ALA A 50 -22.48 -18.16 -9.55
CA ALA A 50 -22.80 -19.24 -8.63
C ALA A 50 -21.95 -19.23 -7.35
N LEU A 51 -20.95 -18.33 -7.24
CA LEU A 51 -20.08 -18.18 -6.08
C LEU A 51 -20.55 -16.97 -5.25
N GLU A 52 -20.78 -17.16 -3.97
CA GLU A 52 -21.22 -16.12 -3.04
C GLU A 52 -20.26 -16.01 -1.85
N LYS A 53 -20.03 -14.78 -1.37
CA LYS A 53 -19.35 -14.53 -0.10
C LYS A 53 -20.32 -14.87 1.03
N GLY A 54 -19.91 -15.74 1.95
CA GLY A 54 -20.61 -15.96 3.23
C GLY A 54 -20.57 -14.66 4.04
N ARG A 55 -21.67 -14.37 4.75
CA ARG A 55 -21.67 -13.33 5.78
C ARG A 55 -21.05 -13.93 7.04
N GLU A 56 -20.13 -13.22 7.68
CA GLU A 56 -19.57 -13.56 9.00
C GLU A 56 -20.58 -13.38 10.16
N ASP A 57 -21.88 -13.35 9.87
CA ASP A 57 -22.89 -13.38 10.91
C ASP A 57 -23.07 -14.84 11.34
N GLY A 58 -22.57 -15.15 12.54
CA GLY A 58 -22.62 -16.47 13.15
C GLY A 58 -24.04 -17.00 13.34
N GLU A 59 -24.64 -17.52 12.27
CA GLU A 59 -25.72 -18.49 12.35
C GLU A 59 -25.12 -19.89 12.19
N GLN A 60 -24.97 -20.55 13.34
CA GLN A 60 -24.74 -21.99 13.40
C GLN A 60 -25.87 -22.70 12.64
N PHE A 61 -25.58 -23.20 11.44
CA PHE A 61 -26.46 -24.13 10.77
C PHE A 61 -26.39 -25.48 11.48
N GLU A 62 -27.32 -25.74 12.39
CA GLU A 62 -27.58 -27.08 12.89
C GLU A 62 -28.07 -27.98 11.73
N GLU A 63 -27.33 -29.06 11.48
CA GLU A 63 -27.78 -30.17 10.64
C GLU A 63 -29.12 -30.70 11.18
N THR A 64 -30.21 -30.49 10.44
CA THR A 64 -31.45 -31.24 10.68
C THR A 64 -31.81 -32.02 9.42
N ASN A 65 -31.40 -33.29 9.40
CA ASN A 65 -32.09 -34.33 8.66
C ASN A 65 -33.33 -34.71 9.48
N GLU A 66 -34.52 -34.51 8.93
CA GLU A 66 -35.60 -35.52 8.90
C GLU A 66 -36.81 -34.97 8.11
N ILE A 67 -37.31 -35.81 7.21
CA ILE A 67 -38.47 -35.58 6.37
C ILE A 67 -39.70 -36.07 7.15
N GLU A 68 -40.69 -35.21 7.42
CA GLU A 68 -42.09 -35.63 7.47
C GLU A 68 -43.01 -34.56 6.87
N SER A 69 -43.78 -34.99 5.87
CA SER A 69 -44.93 -34.27 5.33
C SER A 69 -46.08 -34.29 6.33
N ASP A 70 -46.75 -33.16 6.56
CA ASP A 70 -48.18 -33.07 6.27
C ASP A 70 -48.70 -31.61 6.23
N ASN A 71 -49.84 -31.46 5.56
CA ASN A 71 -50.56 -30.23 5.21
C ASN A 71 -50.94 -29.32 6.38
N ASP A 72 -50.85 -27.99 6.20
CA ASP A 72 -51.86 -27.04 6.68
C ASP A 72 -51.75 -25.67 5.98
N ASP A 73 -52.62 -25.45 4.99
CA ASP A 73 -52.78 -24.22 4.18
C ASP A 73 -53.77 -23.22 4.82
N PHE A 74 -53.91 -23.23 6.15
CA PHE A 74 -54.89 -22.40 6.87
C PHE A 74 -54.27 -21.31 7.77
N ASP A 75 -52.95 -21.32 7.97
CA ASP A 75 -52.26 -20.44 8.93
C ASP A 75 -51.72 -19.13 8.30
N VAL A 76 -51.52 -19.10 6.97
CA VAL A 76 -50.89 -17.96 6.28
C VAL A 76 -51.77 -16.70 6.24
N GLN A 77 -53.10 -16.86 6.31
CA GLN A 77 -54.03 -15.72 6.31
C GLN A 77 -54.17 -15.06 7.68
N GLN A 78 -54.07 -15.83 8.77
CA GLN A 78 -54.19 -15.31 10.13
C GLN A 78 -52.93 -14.51 10.52
N GLU A 79 -51.75 -15.01 10.12
CA GLU A 79 -50.47 -14.33 10.35
C GLU A 79 -50.34 -13.01 9.55
N GLN A 80 -50.87 -12.94 8.33
CA GLN A 80 -50.88 -11.70 7.55
C GLN A 80 -51.80 -10.62 8.13
N GLN A 81 -52.88 -11.03 8.80
CA GLN A 81 -53.87 -10.13 9.37
C GLN A 81 -53.40 -9.57 10.72
N GLU A 82 -52.78 -10.41 11.57
CA GLU A 82 -52.11 -9.97 12.80
C GLU A 82 -50.93 -9.04 12.52
N ARG A 83 -50.18 -9.28 11.44
CA ARG A 83 -49.07 -8.42 11.03
C ARG A 83 -49.53 -7.07 10.48
N GLN A 84 -50.72 -6.99 9.90
CA GLN A 84 -51.33 -5.73 9.45
C GLN A 84 -51.86 -4.91 10.64
N ASP A 85 -52.54 -5.54 11.60
CA ASP A 85 -53.01 -4.86 12.82
C ASP A 85 -51.85 -4.36 13.69
N ALA A 86 -50.74 -5.11 13.75
CA ALA A 86 -49.52 -4.66 14.43
C ALA A 86 -48.87 -3.45 13.75
N LEU A 87 -48.95 -3.37 12.42
CA LEU A 87 -48.41 -2.27 11.63
C LEU A 87 -49.26 -1.00 11.75
N ASP A 88 -50.59 -1.13 11.70
CA ASP A 88 -51.52 -0.01 11.92
C ASP A 88 -51.41 0.53 13.35
N THR A 89 -51.26 -0.34 14.35
CA THR A 89 -51.02 0.07 15.75
C THR A 89 -49.69 0.81 15.93
N ALA A 90 -48.65 0.44 15.17
CA ALA A 90 -47.35 1.12 15.17
C ALA A 90 -47.41 2.48 14.46
N LEU A 91 -48.21 2.60 13.39
CA LEU A 91 -48.45 3.84 12.66
C LEU A 91 -49.27 4.85 13.47
N GLU A 92 -50.29 4.39 14.21
CA GLU A 92 -51.06 5.26 15.12
C GLU A 92 -50.22 5.82 16.29
N ARG A 93 -49.19 5.08 16.74
CA ARG A 93 -48.22 5.58 17.75
C ARG A 93 -47.23 6.61 17.20
N MET A 94 -47.05 6.70 15.89
CA MET A 94 -46.11 7.62 15.24
C MET A 94 -46.74 8.98 14.89
N GLY A 95 -48.09 9.08 14.90
CA GLY A 95 -48.82 10.31 14.60
C GLY A 95 -49.01 11.28 15.78
N GLY A 96 -48.51 10.93 16.96
CA GLY A 96 -48.52 11.79 18.15
C GLY A 96 -47.23 12.60 18.23
N ASP A 97 -47.40 13.92 18.28
CA ASP A 97 -46.38 14.97 18.45
C ASP A 97 -45.40 14.63 19.59
N ASP A 98 -44.29 13.95 19.27
CA ASP A 98 -43.13 13.75 20.15
C ASP A 98 -41.87 13.62 19.27
N GLU A 99 -40.84 14.39 19.63
CA GLU A 99 -39.59 14.56 18.91
C GLU A 99 -38.95 13.23 18.51
N LEU A 100 -38.64 13.07 17.21
CA LEU A 100 -37.81 11.97 16.72
C LEU A 100 -36.53 11.89 17.56
N PRO A 101 -36.19 10.74 18.17
CA PRO A 101 -34.95 10.62 18.92
C PRO A 101 -33.80 10.81 17.92
N VAL A 102 -33.00 11.85 18.13
CA VAL A 102 -31.76 12.05 17.39
C VAL A 102 -30.90 10.83 17.66
N TYR A 103 -30.70 10.01 16.64
CA TYR A 103 -29.78 8.89 16.67
C TYR A 103 -28.36 9.47 16.81
N ASP A 104 -27.91 9.62 18.05
CA ASP A 104 -26.50 9.88 18.34
C ASP A 104 -25.77 8.56 18.08
N GLY A 105 -25.11 8.47 16.92
CA GLY A 105 -24.39 7.30 16.43
C GLY A 105 -23.13 6.93 17.23
N ARG A 106 -23.14 7.17 18.55
CA ARG A 106 -22.09 6.82 19.50
C ARG A 106 -22.56 5.73 20.45
N GLN A 107 -23.15 4.67 19.90
CA GLN A 107 -23.14 3.38 20.58
C GLN A 107 -21.71 2.85 20.50
N ARG A 108 -20.95 3.07 21.59
CA ARG A 108 -19.72 2.32 21.89
C ARG A 108 -20.02 0.83 21.78
N HIS A 109 -19.64 0.25 20.66
CA HIS A 109 -19.28 -1.16 20.65
C HIS A 109 -18.05 -1.29 21.53
N ASP A 110 -18.18 -2.06 22.60
CA ASP A 110 -17.08 -2.51 23.45
C ASP A 110 -16.37 -3.70 22.73
N ASN A 111 -16.00 -3.46 21.47
CA ASN A 111 -15.16 -4.35 20.69
C ASN A 111 -13.73 -3.84 20.83
N ALA A 112 -12.84 -4.78 21.19
CA ALA A 112 -11.41 -4.65 21.38
C ALA A 112 -10.76 -3.43 20.71
N ASP A 113 -9.91 -2.73 21.47
CA ASP A 113 -8.93 -1.70 21.07
C ASP A 113 -8.56 -1.75 19.57
N TYR A 114 -9.45 -1.26 18.72
CA TYR A 114 -9.06 -0.68 17.46
C TYR A 114 -8.51 0.67 17.90
N GLU A 115 -7.21 0.70 18.24
CA GLU A 115 -6.47 1.94 18.11
C GLU A 115 -6.80 2.43 16.71
N GLU A 116 -7.64 3.47 16.64
CA GLU A 116 -7.81 4.25 15.43
C GLU A 116 -6.39 4.61 15.04
N ILE A 117 -5.85 3.90 14.04
CA ILE A 117 -4.53 4.18 13.52
C ILE A 117 -4.70 5.57 12.95
N VAL A 118 -4.36 6.57 13.77
CA VAL A 118 -4.27 7.94 13.35
C VAL A 118 -3.21 7.88 12.28
N TYR A 119 -3.66 7.89 11.02
CA TYR A 119 -2.77 8.09 9.90
C TYR A 119 -2.06 9.40 10.22
N GLY A 120 -0.83 9.27 10.71
CA GLY A 120 -0.03 10.42 11.09
C GLY A 120 0.01 11.28 9.85
N ASP A 121 -0.52 12.50 9.95
CA ASP A 121 -0.45 13.47 8.88
C ASP A 121 1.04 13.67 8.61
N THR A 122 1.57 12.95 7.63
CA THR A 122 3.01 12.87 7.42
C THR A 122 3.40 14.18 6.78
N THR A 123 3.65 15.19 7.62
CA THR A 123 4.11 16.51 7.18
C THR A 123 5.26 16.33 6.21
N SER A 124 5.04 16.71 4.94
CA SER A 124 6.08 16.65 3.94
C SER A 124 7.19 17.61 4.33
N PHE A 125 8.41 17.32 3.88
CA PHE A 125 9.50 18.28 3.93
C PHE A 125 9.09 19.62 3.27
N ILE A 126 8.34 19.55 2.18
CA ILE A 126 7.78 20.72 1.50
C ILE A 126 6.85 21.52 2.42
N ASP A 127 6.03 20.84 3.22
CA ASP A 127 5.09 21.50 4.15
C ASP A 127 5.83 22.23 5.26
N LYS A 128 6.89 21.62 5.82
CA LYS A 128 7.74 22.26 6.84
C LYS A 128 8.45 23.50 6.31
N LEU A 129 8.83 23.50 5.04
CA LEU A 129 9.43 24.68 4.42
C LEU A 129 8.38 25.76 4.16
N ASN A 130 7.20 25.39 3.70
CA ASN A 130 6.10 26.31 3.50
C ASN A 130 5.65 26.96 4.82
N GLU A 131 5.71 26.22 5.94
CA GLU A 131 5.52 26.78 7.28
C GLU A 131 6.57 27.85 7.59
N GLN A 132 7.85 27.59 7.34
CA GLN A 132 8.94 28.56 7.51
C GLN A 132 8.82 29.77 6.56
N VAL A 133 8.28 29.59 5.34
CA VAL A 133 7.93 30.71 4.46
C VAL A 133 6.90 31.62 5.12
N GLY A 134 5.90 31.03 5.79
CA GLY A 134 4.84 31.75 6.50
C GLY A 134 5.33 32.57 7.70
N GLU A 135 6.42 32.15 8.34
CA GLU A 135 7.02 32.85 9.48
C GLU A 135 7.88 34.07 9.09
N ARG A 136 8.25 34.19 7.80
CA ARG A 136 9.11 35.27 7.29
C ARG A 136 8.28 36.42 6.73
N GLU A 137 8.70 37.65 7.01
CA GLU A 137 8.13 38.84 6.34
C GLU A 137 8.67 38.95 4.91
N LEU A 138 7.89 38.47 3.94
CA LEU A 138 8.24 38.49 2.52
C LEU A 138 7.22 39.27 1.69
N THR A 139 7.69 39.87 0.61
CA THR A 139 6.77 40.43 -0.39
C THR A 139 6.00 39.30 -1.07
N GLU A 140 4.76 39.56 -1.49
CA GLU A 140 3.91 38.57 -2.18
C GLU A 140 4.63 37.94 -3.38
N ARG A 141 5.39 38.76 -4.12
CA ARG A 141 6.24 38.31 -5.23
C ARG A 141 7.37 37.38 -4.79
N GLN A 142 8.09 37.70 -3.72
CA GLN A 142 9.13 36.82 -3.18
C GLN A 142 8.55 35.51 -2.65
N LYS A 143 7.36 35.56 -2.03
CA LYS A 143 6.66 34.37 -1.55
C LYS A 143 6.33 33.41 -2.69
N THR A 144 5.76 33.90 -3.79
CA THR A 144 5.46 33.06 -4.96
C THR A 144 6.72 32.43 -5.56
N ILE A 145 7.81 33.20 -5.68
CA ILE A 145 9.09 32.67 -6.18
C ILE A 145 9.62 31.59 -5.23
N LEU A 146 9.53 31.82 -3.92
CA LEU A 146 10.04 30.90 -2.91
C LEU A 146 9.25 29.59 -2.86
N GLU A 147 7.91 29.66 -2.93
CA GLU A 147 7.04 28.49 -3.02
C GLU A 147 7.36 27.65 -4.26
N TYR A 148 7.59 28.31 -5.40
CA TYR A 148 7.99 27.63 -6.63
C TYR A 148 9.40 26.99 -6.52
N LEU A 149 10.35 27.67 -5.87
CA LEU A 149 11.69 27.13 -5.62
C LEU A 149 11.62 25.90 -4.71
N ILE A 150 10.81 25.94 -3.65
CA ILE A 150 10.57 24.81 -2.75
C ILE A 150 9.99 23.63 -3.52
N GLY A 151 8.98 23.87 -4.37
CA GLY A 151 8.39 22.84 -5.22
C GLY A 151 9.32 22.29 -6.31
N SER A 152 10.43 22.98 -6.59
CA SER A 152 11.44 22.57 -7.56
C SER A 152 12.63 21.83 -6.94
N LEU A 153 12.64 21.60 -5.62
CA LEU A 153 13.66 20.83 -4.93
C LEU A 153 13.47 19.33 -5.17
N ASP A 154 14.58 18.61 -5.31
CA ASP A 154 14.58 17.15 -5.34
C ASP A 154 14.39 16.56 -3.92
N ASP A 155 14.15 15.25 -3.83
CA ASP A 155 14.02 14.49 -2.57
C ASP A 155 15.24 14.64 -1.63
N ASP A 156 16.42 14.94 -2.19
CA ASP A 156 17.64 15.19 -1.41
C ASP A 156 17.77 16.64 -0.90
N GLY A 157 16.86 17.54 -1.31
CA GLY A 157 16.82 18.96 -0.95
C GLY A 157 17.73 19.85 -1.80
N LEU A 158 18.27 19.34 -2.92
CA LEU A 158 19.10 20.10 -3.85
C LEU A 158 18.26 20.69 -4.99
N LEU A 159 18.68 21.86 -5.50
CA LEU A 159 18.08 22.51 -6.66
C LEU A 159 18.92 22.24 -7.91
N ARG A 160 18.58 21.22 -8.69
CA ARG A 160 19.32 20.87 -9.91
C ARG A 160 18.92 21.67 -11.15
N LYS A 161 17.81 22.40 -11.08
CA LYS A 161 17.34 23.26 -12.18
C LYS A 161 18.19 24.54 -12.27
N GLU A 162 18.48 24.95 -13.50
CA GLU A 162 19.17 26.22 -13.77
C GLU A 162 18.24 27.41 -13.51
N LEU A 163 18.81 28.54 -13.08
CA LEU A 163 18.04 29.75 -12.73
C LEU A 163 17.30 30.36 -13.92
N ASP A 164 17.87 30.24 -15.13
CA ASP A 164 17.27 30.71 -16.39
C ASP A 164 15.98 29.94 -16.71
N THR A 165 16.01 28.60 -16.58
CA THR A 165 14.83 27.76 -16.77
C THR A 165 13.74 28.07 -15.74
N ILE A 166 14.13 28.32 -14.48
CA ILE A 166 13.19 28.73 -13.43
C ILE A 166 12.55 30.09 -13.77
N ALA A 167 13.31 31.04 -14.31
CA ALA A 167 12.78 32.33 -14.74
C ALA A 167 11.73 32.19 -15.83
N ASP A 168 12.01 31.37 -16.86
CA ASP A 168 11.07 31.08 -17.95
C ASP A 168 9.81 30.40 -17.44
N GLU A 169 9.94 29.39 -16.56
CA GLU A 169 8.79 28.70 -15.98
C GLU A 169 7.91 29.64 -15.13
N LEU A 170 8.52 30.53 -14.33
CA LEU A 170 7.80 31.54 -13.55
C LEU A 170 7.04 32.54 -14.44
N ALA A 171 7.62 32.95 -15.56
CA ALA A 171 6.97 33.82 -16.53
C ALA A 171 5.77 33.13 -17.21
N ILE A 172 5.89 31.84 -17.54
CA ILE A 172 4.84 31.06 -18.22
C ILE A 172 3.69 30.71 -17.27
N TYR A 173 3.99 30.13 -16.11
CA TYR A 173 2.98 29.59 -15.21
C TYR A 173 2.34 30.63 -14.30
N TYR A 174 3.12 31.61 -13.85
CA TYR A 174 2.66 32.61 -12.87
C TYR A 174 2.53 34.02 -13.48
N GLY A 175 2.98 34.22 -14.72
CA GLY A 175 2.95 35.54 -15.36
C GLY A 175 3.89 36.56 -14.69
N ILE A 176 4.93 36.07 -13.99
CA ILE A 176 5.87 36.91 -13.25
C ILE A 176 7.18 36.97 -14.03
N ASP A 177 7.47 38.12 -14.62
CA ASP A 177 8.78 38.40 -15.23
C ASP A 177 9.83 38.62 -14.13
N CYS A 178 10.52 37.55 -13.75
CA CYS A 178 11.61 37.56 -12.77
C CYS A 178 12.96 37.65 -13.47
N SER A 179 13.87 38.49 -12.95
CA SER A 179 15.27 38.43 -13.40
C SER A 179 16.02 37.32 -12.65
N GLU A 180 17.06 36.74 -13.26
CA GLU A 180 17.94 35.75 -12.60
C GLU A 180 18.47 36.25 -11.25
N LYS A 181 18.71 37.56 -11.12
CA LYS A 181 19.18 38.18 -9.87
C LYS A 181 18.15 38.11 -8.76
N GLU A 182 16.89 38.37 -9.08
CA GLU A 182 15.79 38.28 -8.12
C GLU A 182 15.66 36.84 -7.61
N ILE A 183 15.73 35.87 -8.52
CA ILE A 183 15.66 34.43 -8.17
C ILE A 183 16.87 34.04 -7.32
N ALA A 184 18.07 34.50 -7.66
CA ALA A 184 19.28 34.23 -6.88
C ALA A 184 19.21 34.83 -5.47
N ASP A 185 18.59 36.00 -5.30
CA ASP A 185 18.43 36.62 -3.99
C ASP A 185 17.34 35.92 -3.15
N THR A 186 16.25 35.47 -3.76
CA THR A 186 15.26 34.60 -3.08
C THR A 186 15.82 33.22 -2.77
N LEU A 187 16.73 32.69 -3.59
CA LEU A 187 17.39 31.43 -3.34
C LEU A 187 18.31 31.50 -2.12
N LYS A 188 19.02 32.62 -1.91
CA LYS A 188 19.81 32.81 -0.68
C LYS A 188 18.93 32.81 0.56
N LEU A 189 17.75 33.40 0.47
CA LEU A 189 16.77 33.35 1.56
C LEU A 189 16.30 31.92 1.83
N LEU A 190 16.05 31.12 0.79
CA LEU A 190 15.74 29.69 0.94
C LEU A 190 16.90 28.94 1.60
N GLN A 191 18.14 29.26 1.26
CA GLN A 191 19.34 28.63 1.81
C GLN A 191 19.56 28.95 3.30
N ASP A 192 18.90 29.97 3.85
CA ASP A 192 18.90 30.29 5.27
C ASP A 192 17.89 29.48 6.10
N PHE A 193 17.01 28.72 5.44
CA PHE A 193 15.99 27.89 6.09
C PHE A 193 16.60 26.62 6.68
N ASP A 194 15.89 26.03 7.63
CA ASP A 194 16.27 24.73 8.20
C ASP A 194 15.64 23.62 7.34
N PRO A 195 16.43 22.60 6.93
CA PRO A 195 17.77 22.25 7.40
C PRO A 195 18.89 22.92 6.59
N ALA A 196 20.01 23.22 7.26
CA ALA A 196 21.17 23.85 6.63
C ALA A 196 21.66 23.11 5.36
N GLY A 197 21.85 23.88 4.28
CA GLY A 197 22.28 23.36 2.97
C GLY A 197 21.15 22.99 2.01
N ILE A 198 19.90 23.21 2.40
CA ILE A 198 18.75 23.14 1.50
C ILE A 198 18.84 24.19 0.38
N GLY A 199 18.36 23.85 -0.83
CA GLY A 199 18.38 24.77 -1.97
C GLY A 199 19.77 25.03 -2.53
N ALA A 200 20.74 24.19 -2.18
CA ALA A 200 22.05 24.19 -2.83
C ALA A 200 21.95 23.59 -4.23
N ARG A 201 22.70 24.14 -5.20
CA ARG A 201 22.73 23.64 -6.59
C ARG A 201 23.67 22.46 -6.76
N SER A 202 24.59 22.29 -5.83
CA SER A 202 25.56 21.20 -5.84
C SER A 202 25.85 20.70 -4.43
N LEU A 203 26.37 19.48 -4.32
CA LEU A 203 26.83 18.93 -3.05
C LEU A 203 27.94 19.80 -2.42
N GLN A 204 28.80 20.40 -3.25
CA GLN A 204 29.85 21.30 -2.78
C GLN A 204 29.24 22.54 -2.12
N GLU A 205 28.24 23.16 -2.77
CA GLU A 205 27.52 24.32 -2.23
C GLU A 205 26.75 23.95 -0.96
N CYS A 206 26.11 22.78 -0.90
CA CYS A 206 25.41 22.26 0.28
C CYS A 206 26.34 22.18 1.50
N LEU A 207 27.51 21.55 1.34
CA LEU A 207 28.48 21.42 2.43
C LEU A 207 29.07 22.77 2.85
N LEU A 208 29.27 23.70 1.90
CA LEU A 208 29.72 25.05 2.18
C LEU A 208 28.69 25.84 3.00
N LEU A 209 27.42 25.76 2.64
CA LEU A 209 26.33 26.40 3.38
C LEU A 209 26.22 25.86 4.81
N GLN A 210 26.39 24.54 5.00
CA GLN A 210 26.36 23.94 6.33
C GLN A 210 27.50 24.41 7.24
N ILE A 211 28.73 24.49 6.72
CA ILE A 211 29.85 25.00 7.52
C ILE A 211 29.74 26.50 7.78
N GLU A 212 29.14 27.27 6.86
CA GLU A 212 28.88 28.70 7.06
C GLU A 212 27.81 28.91 8.12
N ARG A 213 26.76 28.09 8.13
CA ARG A 213 25.72 28.12 9.16
C ARG A 213 26.28 27.84 10.56
N LYS A 214 27.18 26.86 10.71
CA LYS A 214 27.88 26.60 11.99
C LYS A 214 28.68 27.79 12.52
N VAL A 215 29.21 28.63 11.63
CA VAL A 215 29.90 29.87 12.02
C VAL A 215 28.89 30.94 12.45
N THR A 216 27.78 31.06 11.72
CA THR A 216 26.70 32.01 12.02
C THR A 216 26.01 31.69 13.35
N ASP A 217 25.77 30.42 13.63
CA ASP A 217 25.13 29.94 14.87
C ASP A 217 26.07 30.01 16.09
N GLY A 218 27.33 30.38 15.88
CA GLY A 218 28.34 30.53 16.93
C GLY A 218 28.95 29.23 17.43
N GLU A 219 28.66 28.08 16.79
CA GLU A 219 29.36 26.83 17.10
C GLU A 219 30.85 26.93 16.78
N TRP A 220 31.18 27.60 15.67
CA TRP A 220 32.54 27.76 15.17
C TRP A 220 32.96 29.24 15.14
N GLU A 221 34.19 29.51 15.57
CA GLU A 221 34.79 30.82 15.33
C GLU A 221 35.10 31.01 13.84
N ARG A 222 34.80 32.20 13.30
CA ARG A 222 35.07 32.53 11.88
C ARG A 222 36.55 32.43 11.48
N ASN A 223 37.45 32.55 12.45
CA ASN A 223 38.89 32.38 12.27
C ASN A 223 39.40 30.99 12.66
N SER A 224 38.51 30.05 12.96
CA SER A 224 38.90 28.68 13.28
C SER A 224 39.70 28.08 12.14
N SER A 225 40.86 27.52 12.49
CA SER A 225 41.73 26.82 11.54
C SER A 225 40.96 25.71 10.80
N VAL A 226 40.03 25.06 11.50
CA VAL A 226 39.17 24.00 10.95
C VAL A 226 38.24 24.52 9.86
N TYR A 227 37.56 25.64 10.08
CA TYR A 227 36.64 26.24 9.10
C TYR A 227 37.40 26.65 7.82
N ASN A 228 38.52 27.35 7.97
CA ASN A 228 39.32 27.79 6.82
C ASN A 228 39.88 26.61 6.03
N GLN A 229 40.31 25.55 6.71
CA GLN A 229 40.77 24.32 6.06
C GLN A 229 39.62 23.61 5.32
N LEU A 230 38.44 23.44 5.92
CA LEU A 230 37.28 22.83 5.26
C LEU A 230 36.79 23.64 4.06
N LYS A 231 36.70 24.96 4.21
CA LYS A 231 36.34 25.86 3.11
C LYS A 231 37.34 25.77 1.96
N THR A 232 38.63 25.64 2.26
CA THR A 232 39.66 25.45 1.23
C THR A 232 39.56 24.08 0.57
N ILE A 233 39.30 23.03 1.34
CA ILE A 233 39.09 21.66 0.83
C ILE A 233 37.90 21.63 -0.13
N PHE A 234 36.76 22.21 0.27
CA PHE A 234 35.56 22.21 -0.55
C PHE A 234 35.68 23.13 -1.77
N ASN A 235 36.39 24.27 -1.71
CA ASN A 235 36.53 25.15 -2.88
C ASN A 235 37.59 24.70 -3.89
N HIS A 236 38.73 24.18 -3.43
CA HIS A 236 39.88 23.91 -4.32
C HIS A 236 40.20 22.42 -4.49
N TYR A 237 39.79 21.57 -3.54
CA TYR A 237 40.16 20.15 -3.51
C TYR A 237 38.94 19.21 -3.47
N PHE A 238 37.78 19.65 -3.93
CA PHE A 238 36.54 18.86 -3.91
C PHE A 238 36.67 17.53 -4.68
N ASP A 239 37.35 17.53 -5.82
CA ASP A 239 37.61 16.32 -6.62
C ASP A 239 38.49 15.31 -5.88
N ALA A 240 39.46 15.79 -5.10
CA ALA A 240 40.30 14.92 -4.29
C ALA A 240 39.51 14.37 -3.10
N PHE A 241 38.63 15.19 -2.52
CA PHE A 241 37.74 14.82 -1.41
C PHE A 241 36.74 13.73 -1.82
N THR A 242 36.03 13.91 -2.93
CA THR A 242 35.07 12.92 -3.45
C THR A 242 35.72 11.57 -3.76
N LYS A 243 36.96 11.57 -4.24
CA LYS A 243 37.77 10.37 -4.52
C LYS A 243 38.48 9.78 -3.30
N LYS A 244 38.28 10.35 -2.09
CA LYS A 244 38.97 9.96 -0.84
C LYS A 244 40.50 10.02 -0.92
N HIS A 245 41.06 10.87 -1.78
CA HIS A 245 42.51 11.07 -1.90
C HIS A 245 43.04 12.02 -0.82
N TRP A 246 42.95 11.60 0.45
CA TRP A 246 43.37 12.40 1.60
C TRP A 246 44.86 12.72 1.60
N ASP A 247 45.70 11.86 1.03
CA ASP A 247 47.15 12.09 0.93
C ASP A 247 47.48 13.34 0.09
N LYS A 248 46.69 13.61 -0.96
CA LYS A 248 46.84 14.81 -1.79
C LYS A 248 46.42 16.06 -1.06
N ILE A 249 45.33 15.97 -0.28
CA ILE A 249 44.83 17.09 0.54
C ILE A 249 45.82 17.40 1.66
N GLN A 250 46.38 16.37 2.29
CA GLN A 250 47.39 16.47 3.34
C GLN A 250 48.64 17.22 2.87
N THR A 251 49.19 16.79 1.74
CA THR A 251 50.40 17.38 1.16
C THR A 251 50.14 18.80 0.68
N ALA A 252 49.00 19.06 0.05
CA ALA A 252 48.64 20.38 -0.45
C ALA A 252 48.41 21.42 0.65
N LEU A 253 47.77 21.03 1.75
CA LEU A 253 47.48 21.91 2.89
C LEU A 253 48.52 21.83 4.01
N SER A 254 49.56 21.02 3.84
CA SER A 254 50.61 20.77 4.85
C SER A 254 50.04 20.42 6.24
N LEU A 255 49.04 19.55 6.27
CA LEU A 255 48.31 19.18 7.49
C LEU A 255 48.98 18.01 8.21
N SER A 256 48.89 18.01 9.54
CA SER A 256 49.27 16.86 10.36
C SER A 256 48.21 15.77 10.34
N ASP A 257 48.61 14.51 10.61
CA ASP A 257 47.68 13.37 10.68
C ASP A 257 46.56 13.57 11.71
N LEU A 258 46.86 14.25 12.82
CA LEU A 258 45.87 14.58 13.85
C LEU A 258 44.84 15.59 13.34
N GLN A 259 45.26 16.61 12.59
CA GLN A 259 44.36 17.59 12.00
C GLN A 259 43.45 16.95 10.95
N ILE A 260 43.97 16.04 10.12
CA ILE A 260 43.16 15.35 9.12
C ILE A 260 42.09 14.48 9.78
N LYS A 261 42.46 13.73 10.83
CA LYS A 261 41.48 12.93 11.59
C LYS A 261 40.39 13.82 12.21
N ALA A 262 40.76 14.98 12.74
CA ALA A 262 39.81 15.94 13.26
C ALA A 262 38.87 16.49 12.15
N LEU A 263 39.43 16.87 11.00
CA LEU A 263 38.64 17.33 9.85
C LEU A 263 37.68 16.26 9.34
N GLN A 264 38.14 15.01 9.24
CA GLN A 264 37.28 13.88 8.84
C GLN A 264 36.14 13.65 9.84
N ALA A 265 36.40 13.81 11.14
CA ALA A 265 35.38 13.70 12.18
C ALA A 265 34.32 14.81 12.05
N GLU A 266 34.73 16.05 11.75
CA GLU A 266 33.79 17.16 11.52
C GLU A 266 32.99 16.98 10.22
N ILE A 267 33.62 16.56 9.13
CA ILE A 267 32.91 16.31 7.85
C ILE A 267 31.85 15.22 8.00
N ARG A 268 32.12 14.18 8.81
CA ARG A 268 31.14 13.11 9.07
C ARG A 268 29.88 13.58 9.81
N LYS A 269 29.92 14.75 10.46
CA LYS A 269 28.75 15.35 11.12
C LYS A 269 27.88 16.15 10.14
N LEU A 270 28.39 16.47 8.94
CA LEU A 270 27.64 17.19 7.92
C LEU A 270 26.68 16.23 7.20
N ASN A 271 25.51 16.75 6.80
CA ASN A 271 24.50 15.95 6.12
C ASN A 271 24.51 16.24 4.61
N PRO A 272 24.96 15.33 3.75
CA PRO A 272 24.99 15.57 2.30
C PRO A 272 23.60 15.64 1.65
N LYS A 273 22.53 15.22 2.35
CA LYS A 273 21.14 15.19 1.84
C LYS A 273 20.18 15.79 2.88
N PRO A 274 20.07 17.12 2.96
CA PRO A 274 19.22 17.80 3.93
C PRO A 274 17.74 17.40 3.80
N GLY A 275 17.20 17.26 2.57
CA GLY A 275 15.79 16.91 2.34
C GLY A 275 15.41 15.54 2.92
N ALA A 276 16.26 14.54 2.74
CA ALA A 276 16.03 13.18 3.24
C ALA A 276 15.94 13.11 4.78
N SER A 277 16.55 14.04 5.51
CA SER A 277 16.49 14.07 6.98
C SER A 277 15.17 14.63 7.53
N MET A 278 14.38 15.33 6.71
CA MET A 278 13.15 16.00 7.16
C MET A 278 11.87 15.22 6.91
N GLY A 279 11.94 14.12 6.15
CA GLY A 279 10.82 13.23 5.96
C GLY A 279 11.09 12.24 4.83
N GLU A 280 11.32 10.98 5.18
CA GLU A 280 11.20 9.86 4.23
C GLU A 280 9.73 9.52 3.90
N THR A 281 8.78 10.45 4.11
CA THR A 281 7.34 10.19 3.95
C THR A 281 6.77 10.69 2.62
N MET A 282 7.61 11.13 1.67
CA MET A 282 7.18 11.10 0.28
C MET A 282 7.30 9.66 -0.23
N GLY A 283 6.19 8.94 -0.19
CA GLY A 283 5.96 7.82 -1.11
C GLY A 283 6.79 6.56 -0.90
N ARG A 284 7.61 6.45 0.15
CA ARG A 284 7.76 5.14 0.79
C ARG A 284 6.44 4.88 1.52
N ASN A 285 5.44 4.45 0.74
CA ASN A 285 4.64 3.33 1.19
C ASN A 285 5.67 2.37 1.77
N VAL A 286 5.81 2.35 3.10
CA VAL A 286 6.44 1.24 3.79
C VAL A 286 5.71 0.08 3.15
N GLN A 287 6.39 -0.64 2.25
CA GLN A 287 5.75 -1.71 1.51
C GLN A 287 5.28 -2.63 2.61
N GLN A 288 3.98 -2.57 2.88
CA GLN A 288 3.42 -3.26 4.02
C GLN A 288 3.41 -4.70 3.59
N ILE A 289 4.47 -5.40 3.95
CA ILE A 289 4.61 -6.81 3.68
C ILE A 289 3.69 -7.48 4.68
N THR A 290 2.52 -7.91 4.19
CA THR A 290 1.63 -8.77 4.96
C THR A 290 2.31 -10.15 5.06
N PRO A 291 2.68 -10.62 6.26
CA PRO A 291 3.32 -11.91 6.41
C PRO A 291 2.30 -13.03 6.18
N ASP A 292 2.73 -14.14 5.56
CA ASP A 292 1.87 -15.32 5.40
C ASP A 292 1.77 -16.15 6.69
N PHE A 293 2.83 -16.19 7.51
CA PHE A 293 2.88 -16.92 8.78
C PHE A 293 3.34 -16.01 9.91
N ILE A 294 2.68 -16.11 11.05
CA ILE A 294 3.02 -15.43 12.29
C ILE A 294 3.47 -16.51 13.28
N ILE A 295 4.71 -16.38 13.78
CA ILE A 295 5.29 -17.29 14.76
C ILE A 295 5.45 -16.52 16.05
N GLU A 296 4.73 -16.95 17.08
CA GLU A 296 4.84 -16.38 18.41
C GLU A 296 5.54 -17.38 19.32
N THR A 297 6.41 -16.87 20.19
CA THR A 297 7.08 -17.69 21.21
C THR A 297 6.70 -17.12 22.56
N ASP A 298 5.96 -17.91 23.34
CA ASP A 298 5.59 -17.55 24.70
C ASP A 298 6.83 -17.50 25.60
N ASP A 299 6.76 -16.73 26.69
CA ASP A 299 7.81 -16.66 27.72
C ASP A 299 8.15 -18.02 28.35
N ASN A 300 7.24 -18.99 28.25
CA ASN A 300 7.42 -20.37 28.71
C ASN A 300 8.18 -21.27 27.70
N GLY A 301 8.58 -20.73 26.54
CA GLY A 301 9.29 -21.46 25.49
C GLY A 301 8.38 -22.30 24.58
N ASN A 302 7.06 -22.11 24.63
CA ASN A 302 6.13 -22.71 23.69
C ASN A 302 6.07 -21.86 22.41
N VAL A 303 6.12 -22.51 21.25
CA VAL A 303 6.01 -21.84 19.95
C VAL A 303 4.62 -22.09 19.37
N SER A 304 3.85 -21.02 19.14
CA SER A 304 2.57 -21.05 18.44
C SER A 304 2.76 -20.55 17.00
N PHE A 305 2.06 -21.20 16.07
CA PHE A 305 2.08 -20.89 14.65
C PHE A 305 0.68 -20.46 14.23
N TYR A 306 0.55 -19.29 13.64
CA TYR A 306 -0.69 -18.77 13.07
C TYR A 306 -0.49 -18.54 11.58
N LEU A 307 -1.41 -19.06 10.76
CA LEU A 307 -1.46 -18.72 9.35
C LEU A 307 -2.22 -17.41 9.22
N ASN A 308 -1.63 -16.42 8.54
CA ASN A 308 -2.34 -15.19 8.25
C ASN A 308 -3.33 -15.45 7.10
N HIS A 309 -4.61 -15.37 7.41
CA HIS A 309 -5.67 -15.60 6.44
C HIS A 309 -6.06 -14.32 5.67
N GLY A 310 -5.49 -13.16 6.01
CA GLY A 310 -5.90 -11.88 5.40
C GLY A 310 -7.40 -11.63 5.54
N ASP A 311 -7.97 -10.92 4.57
CA ASP A 311 -9.40 -10.61 4.49
C ASP A 311 -10.12 -11.57 3.52
N LEU A 312 -9.83 -12.87 3.63
CA LEU A 312 -10.45 -13.91 2.79
C LEU A 312 -11.86 -14.25 3.30
N PRO A 313 -12.94 -13.91 2.59
CA PRO A 313 -14.28 -14.29 2.99
C PRO A 313 -14.49 -15.80 2.85
N GLU A 314 -15.33 -16.40 3.68
CA GLU A 314 -15.80 -17.77 3.44
C GLU A 314 -16.61 -17.81 2.13
N LEU A 315 -16.35 -18.79 1.27
CA LEU A 315 -16.98 -18.91 -0.04
C LEU A 315 -17.98 -20.06 -0.07
N HIS A 316 -19.19 -19.77 -0.55
CA HIS A 316 -20.27 -20.74 -0.70
C HIS A 316 -20.85 -20.75 -2.12
N VAL A 317 -21.53 -21.85 -2.47
CA VAL A 317 -22.29 -21.92 -3.72
C VAL A 317 -23.66 -21.30 -3.49
N SER A 318 -24.09 -20.40 -4.37
CA SER A 318 -25.39 -19.75 -4.31
C SER A 318 -26.54 -20.75 -4.22
N GLN A 319 -27.45 -20.54 -3.26
CA GLN A 319 -28.64 -21.38 -3.08
C GLN A 319 -29.54 -21.35 -4.32
N SER A 320 -29.65 -20.20 -4.99
CA SER A 320 -30.47 -20.04 -6.19
C SER A 320 -30.07 -20.99 -7.33
N PHE A 321 -28.77 -21.29 -7.46
CA PHE A 321 -28.26 -22.23 -8.46
C PHE A 321 -28.46 -23.69 -8.03
N ASN A 322 -28.43 -23.99 -6.73
CA ASN A 322 -28.78 -25.30 -6.20
C ASN A 322 -30.26 -25.61 -6.41
N ASP A 323 -31.14 -24.67 -6.09
CA ASP A 323 -32.59 -24.80 -6.28
C ASP A 323 -32.94 -24.98 -7.75
N MET A 324 -32.27 -24.22 -8.63
CA MET A 324 -32.40 -24.38 -10.08
C MET A 324 -31.99 -25.79 -10.52
N LEU A 325 -30.87 -26.31 -10.04
CA LEU A 325 -30.42 -27.68 -10.36
C LEU A 325 -31.38 -28.77 -9.82
N MET A 326 -31.97 -28.56 -8.64
CA MET A 326 -32.92 -29.51 -8.04
C MET A 326 -34.25 -29.51 -8.80
N ALA A 327 -34.86 -28.34 -9.03
CA ALA A 327 -36.11 -28.19 -9.77
C ALA A 327 -36.05 -28.82 -11.18
N TYR A 328 -34.87 -28.78 -11.81
CA TYR A 328 -34.68 -29.36 -13.13
C TYR A 328 -34.31 -30.85 -13.15
N LYS A 329 -33.77 -31.42 -12.05
CA LYS A 329 -33.61 -32.88 -11.92
C LYS A 329 -34.97 -33.59 -11.91
N ASP A 330 -35.98 -32.96 -11.33
CA ASP A 330 -37.32 -33.50 -11.20
C ASP A 330 -38.13 -33.41 -12.50
N ASN A 331 -37.87 -32.40 -13.35
CA ASN A 331 -38.64 -32.15 -14.58
C ASN A 331 -37.94 -32.58 -15.88
N LYS A 332 -37.32 -33.76 -15.87
CA LYS A 332 -36.38 -34.25 -16.91
C LYS A 332 -37.00 -34.55 -18.30
N LYS A 333 -38.33 -34.63 -18.41
CA LYS A 333 -39.02 -35.16 -19.62
C LYS A 333 -39.78 -34.11 -20.45
N GLY A 334 -39.91 -32.87 -19.98
CA GLY A 334 -40.70 -31.82 -20.65
C GLY A 334 -39.91 -30.65 -21.26
N MET A 335 -38.57 -30.70 -21.26
CA MET A 335 -37.74 -29.51 -21.46
C MET A 335 -37.59 -29.03 -22.91
N ASN A 336 -37.66 -27.70 -23.06
CA ASN A 336 -37.29 -26.96 -24.27
C ASN A 336 -35.76 -26.89 -24.44
N ARG A 337 -35.26 -26.65 -25.66
CA ARG A 337 -33.81 -26.64 -25.97
C ARG A 337 -33.05 -25.56 -25.17
N GLN A 338 -33.66 -24.39 -24.99
CA GLN A 338 -33.10 -23.27 -24.23
C GLN A 338 -32.94 -23.61 -22.74
N GLU A 339 -33.88 -24.35 -22.15
CA GLU A 339 -33.82 -24.77 -20.75
C GLU A 339 -32.70 -25.79 -20.51
N LYS A 340 -32.45 -26.68 -21.48
CA LYS A 340 -31.32 -27.63 -21.42
C LYS A 340 -29.97 -26.94 -21.52
N GLU A 341 -29.87 -25.89 -22.35
CA GLU A 341 -28.65 -25.07 -22.46
C GLU A 341 -28.40 -24.26 -21.18
N ALA A 342 -29.44 -23.66 -20.60
CA ALA A 342 -29.35 -22.95 -19.32
C ALA A 342 -28.93 -23.88 -18.16
N LEU A 343 -29.44 -25.13 -18.14
CA LEU A 343 -29.04 -26.13 -17.16
C LEU A 343 -27.58 -26.54 -17.31
N LEU A 344 -27.11 -26.74 -18.54
CA LEU A 344 -25.71 -27.09 -18.79
C LEU A 344 -24.78 -25.96 -18.32
N TYR A 345 -25.18 -24.71 -18.55
CA TYR A 345 -24.46 -23.52 -18.09
C TYR A 345 -24.43 -23.43 -16.56
N ALA A 346 -25.58 -23.56 -15.89
CA ALA A 346 -25.69 -23.55 -14.43
C ALA A 346 -24.85 -24.68 -13.80
N LYS A 347 -24.94 -25.90 -14.33
CA LYS A 347 -24.12 -27.04 -13.88
C LYS A 347 -22.63 -26.77 -14.03
N GLY A 348 -22.20 -26.22 -15.17
CA GLY A 348 -20.80 -25.88 -15.41
C GLY A 348 -20.28 -24.77 -14.48
N LYS A 349 -21.11 -23.78 -14.13
CA LYS A 349 -20.75 -22.71 -13.19
C LYS A 349 -20.68 -23.20 -11.74
N VAL A 350 -21.60 -24.09 -11.34
CA VAL A 350 -21.57 -24.74 -10.01
C VAL A 350 -20.36 -25.67 -9.87
N GLU A 351 -20.04 -26.48 -10.89
CA GLU A 351 -18.85 -27.35 -10.85
C GLU A 351 -17.55 -26.54 -10.78
N LYS A 352 -17.49 -25.38 -11.44
CA LYS A 352 -16.36 -24.45 -11.33
C LYS A 352 -16.26 -23.82 -9.94
N ALA A 353 -17.39 -23.35 -9.38
CA ALA A 353 -17.43 -22.80 -8.02
C ALA A 353 -16.98 -23.83 -6.98
N GLN A 354 -17.51 -25.06 -7.05
CA GLN A 354 -17.13 -26.15 -6.15
C GLN A 354 -15.65 -26.51 -6.26
N GLY A 355 -15.12 -26.62 -7.48
CA GLY A 355 -13.69 -26.89 -7.68
C GLY A 355 -12.77 -25.78 -7.17
N PHE A 356 -13.20 -24.52 -7.27
CA PHE A 356 -12.46 -23.37 -6.74
C PHE A 356 -12.46 -23.35 -5.21
N ILE A 357 -13.61 -23.58 -4.57
CA ILE A 357 -13.74 -23.68 -3.11
C ILE A 357 -12.89 -24.84 -2.57
N GLU A 358 -12.92 -26.00 -3.24
CA GLU A 358 -12.12 -27.16 -2.85
C GLU A 358 -10.61 -26.87 -2.96
N ALA A 359 -10.18 -26.18 -4.02
CA ALA A 359 -8.78 -25.80 -4.19
C ALA A 359 -8.29 -24.83 -3.09
N ILE A 360 -9.11 -23.86 -2.67
CA ILE A 360 -8.80 -22.95 -1.56
C ILE A 360 -8.72 -23.72 -0.23
N LYS A 361 -9.67 -24.61 0.04
CA LYS A 361 -9.64 -25.47 1.24
C LYS A 361 -8.40 -26.35 1.27
N GLN A 362 -7.99 -26.88 0.11
CA GLN A 362 -6.79 -27.71 0.03
C GLN A 362 -5.51 -26.90 0.22
N ARG A 363 -5.43 -25.66 -0.28
CA ARG A 363 -4.34 -24.72 0.05
C ARG A 363 -4.26 -24.51 1.56
N ARG A 364 -5.38 -24.19 2.22
CA ARG A 364 -5.44 -23.96 3.67
C ARG A 364 -4.97 -25.17 4.49
N ASN A 365 -5.25 -26.39 4.03
CA ASN A 365 -4.81 -27.60 4.72
C ASN A 365 -3.33 -27.94 4.45
N THR A 366 -2.73 -27.38 3.40
CA THR A 366 -1.36 -27.69 2.98
C THR A 366 -0.34 -26.71 3.55
N LEU A 367 -0.72 -25.42 3.65
CA LEU A 367 0.00 -24.39 4.39
C LEU A 367 -0.15 -24.64 5.90
#